data_AF-A0A9X3PRW3-F1
#
_entry.id   AF-A0A9X3PRW3-F1
#
_cell.length_a   1.000
_cell.length_b   1.000
_cell.length_c   1.000
_cell.angle_alpha   90.00
_cell.angle_beta   90.00
_cell.angle_gamma   90.00
#
_symmetry.space_group_name_H-M   'P 1'
#
loop_
_entity.id
_entity.type
_entity.pdbx_description
1 polymer ?
#
loop_
_entity_poly.entity_id
_entity_poly.type
_entity_poly.pdbx_seq_one_letter_code
_entity_poly.pdbx_strand_id
1 'polypeptide(L)'
;MTTIFEVLTWGREGTKVDGQLTARLGGGAGFPRGVEFGLQLLMDAWFQGFGTMALDPGTAKEFEECFELFLGKQVWTDDEGHLLDAATKEPVRPKVKAAELYADRLDGSSGRSNGYRYLVLKPQCDAFRRRATAIVTSFAIENGPGGEKAHFTVEAADPKYVAHMDKHLFFQTAFTGDLPG
;
A
#
# COMPACT_ATOMS: atom_id res chain seq x y z
N MET A 1 16.16 4.80 3.26
CA MET A 1 15.82 5.95 4.13
C MET A 1 14.32 6.17 4.01
N THR A 2 13.56 6.18 5.11
CA THR A 2 12.11 6.38 5.03
C THR A 2 11.78 7.87 5.03
N THR A 3 11.15 8.36 3.96
CA THR A 3 10.67 9.74 3.88
C THR A 3 9.18 9.78 4.19
N ILE A 4 8.79 10.70 5.08
CA ILE A 4 7.38 10.93 5.43
C ILE A 4 6.89 12.13 4.62
N PHE A 5 5.75 11.96 3.96
CA PHE A 5 5.08 13.00 3.20
C PHE A 5 3.72 13.32 3.83
N GLU A 6 3.39 14.60 3.89
CA GLU A 6 1.99 15.02 3.95
C GLU A 6 1.43 15.04 2.53
N VAL A 7 0.22 14.55 2.37
CA VAL A 7 -0.49 14.50 1.11
C VAL A 7 -1.75 15.33 1.23
N LEU A 8 -1.95 16.27 0.31
CA LEU A 8 -3.20 16.97 0.09
C LEU A 8 -3.70 16.59 -1.30
N THR A 9 -4.93 16.13 -1.45
CA THR A 9 -5.52 15.88 -2.77
C THR A 9 -6.66 16.85 -3.07
N TRP A 10 -6.82 17.17 -4.35
CA TRP A 10 -8.05 17.74 -4.87
C TRP A 10 -8.98 16.60 -5.27
N GLY A 11 -10.29 16.85 -5.25
CA GLY A 11 -11.28 15.82 -5.54
C GLY A 11 -11.07 15.30 -6.95
N ARG A 12 -11.29 14.01 -7.17
CA ARG A 12 -11.03 13.38 -8.47
C ARG A 12 -11.82 14.05 -9.61
N GLU A 13 -11.24 14.03 -10.80
CA GLU A 13 -11.93 14.32 -12.05
C GLU A 13 -11.87 13.09 -12.96
N GLY A 14 -12.99 12.36 -13.05
CA GLY A 14 -13.03 11.08 -13.77
C GLY A 14 -12.10 10.05 -13.12
N THR A 15 -11.03 9.69 -13.82
CA THR A 15 -9.95 8.76 -13.39
C THR A 15 -8.74 9.47 -12.79
N LYS A 16 -8.73 10.81 -12.78
CA LYS A 16 -7.58 11.61 -12.36
C LYS A 16 -7.73 12.12 -10.95
N VAL A 17 -6.63 12.12 -10.21
CA VAL A 17 -6.51 12.75 -8.90
C VAL A 17 -5.25 13.59 -8.91
N ASP A 18 -5.43 14.88 -8.69
CA ASP A 18 -4.33 15.81 -8.50
C ASP A 18 -4.09 16.01 -7.00
N GLY A 19 -2.84 16.29 -6.62
CA GLY A 19 -2.53 16.68 -5.25
C GLY A 19 -1.20 17.40 -5.07
N GLN A 20 -0.85 17.65 -3.81
CA GLN A 20 0.43 18.18 -3.39
C GLN A 20 1.03 17.27 -2.32
N LEU A 21 2.33 17.04 -2.42
CA LEU A 21 3.16 16.38 -1.43
C LEU A 21 4.01 17.43 -0.71
N THR A 22 4.16 17.28 0.60
CA THR A 22 5.12 18.05 1.40
C THR A 22 6.02 17.08 2.16
N ALA A 23 7.33 17.15 1.94
CA ALA A 23 8.30 16.33 2.66
C ALA A 23 8.50 16.87 4.09
N ARG A 24 8.32 16.04 5.12
CA ARG A 24 8.48 16.45 6.53
C ARG A 24 9.91 16.31 7.08
N LEU A 25 10.79 15.58 6.40
CA LEU A 25 12.20 15.42 6.81
C LEU A 25 13.09 16.19 5.82
N GLY A 26 13.79 17.19 6.35
CA GLY A 26 14.39 18.29 5.58
C GLY A 26 15.43 17.90 4.53
N GLY A 27 15.56 18.77 3.53
CA GLY A 27 16.69 18.94 2.62
C GLY A 27 17.23 17.69 1.94
N GLY A 28 16.70 17.34 0.77
CA GLY A 28 17.35 16.41 -0.17
C GLY A 28 16.61 15.10 -0.46
N ALA A 29 15.46 14.85 0.15
CA ALA A 29 14.62 13.72 -0.21
C ALA A 29 13.95 13.99 -1.59
N GLY A 30 14.32 13.21 -2.60
CA GLY A 30 13.63 13.26 -3.90
C GLY A 30 12.20 12.73 -3.78
N PHE A 31 11.28 13.29 -4.56
CA PHE A 31 9.94 12.73 -4.71
C PHE A 31 9.98 11.49 -5.60
N PRO A 32 9.41 10.35 -5.17
CA PRO A 32 9.35 9.15 -6.00
C PRO A 32 8.48 9.39 -7.22
N ARG A 33 8.95 9.04 -8.43
CA ARG A 33 8.24 9.32 -9.69
C ARG A 33 7.57 8.10 -10.33
N GLY A 34 7.70 6.93 -9.72
CA GLY A 34 7.13 5.69 -10.23
C GLY A 34 5.63 5.60 -10.01
N VAL A 35 4.91 4.92 -10.92
CA VAL A 35 3.48 4.63 -10.79
C VAL A 35 3.15 3.83 -9.52
N GLU A 36 4.14 3.13 -8.98
CA GLU A 36 4.09 2.43 -7.69
C GLU A 36 3.80 3.37 -6.54
N PHE A 37 4.40 4.56 -6.56
CA PHE A 37 4.13 5.58 -5.57
C PHE A 37 2.75 6.20 -5.78
N GLY A 38 2.35 6.43 -7.03
CA GLY A 38 0.98 6.83 -7.36
C GLY A 38 -0.08 5.85 -6.82
N LEU A 39 0.12 4.54 -7.02
CA LEU A 39 -0.75 3.52 -6.46
C LEU A 39 -0.73 3.53 -4.92
N GLN A 40 0.45 3.67 -4.32
CA GLN A 40 0.55 3.76 -2.86
C GLN A 40 -0.25 4.94 -2.29
N LEU A 41 -0.22 6.11 -2.93
CA LEU A 41 -1.01 7.27 -2.48
C LEU A 41 -2.52 6.94 -2.46
N LEU A 42 -3.02 6.25 -3.49
CA LEU A 42 -4.42 5.82 -3.55
C LEU A 42 -4.75 4.80 -2.45
N MET A 43 -3.88 3.80 -2.26
CA MET A 43 -4.05 2.76 -1.25
C MET A 43 -3.98 3.32 0.19
N ASP A 44 -3.03 4.21 0.48
CA ASP A 44 -2.83 4.80 1.80
C ASP A 44 -4.01 5.70 2.20
N ALA A 45 -4.57 6.45 1.25
CA ALA A 45 -5.80 7.21 1.47
C ALA A 45 -6.96 6.28 1.85
N TRP A 46 -7.14 5.19 1.11
CA TRP A 46 -8.20 4.22 1.41
C TRP A 46 -7.99 3.55 2.79
N PHE A 47 -6.77 3.08 3.07
CA PHE A 47 -6.44 2.40 4.32
C PHE A 47 -6.64 3.29 5.56
N GLN A 48 -6.41 4.60 5.43
CA GLN A 48 -6.65 5.57 6.50
C GLN A 48 -8.14 5.91 6.71
N GLY A 49 -9.05 5.25 6.01
CA GLY A 49 -10.49 5.42 6.21
C GLY A 49 -11.15 6.43 5.28
N PHE A 50 -10.39 7.05 4.37
CA PHE A 50 -10.97 8.04 3.46
C PHE A 50 -11.78 7.34 2.38
N GLY A 51 -13.10 7.56 2.38
CA GLY A 51 -14.00 7.04 1.37
C GLY A 51 -14.03 5.51 1.29
N THR A 52 -13.74 4.79 2.38
CA THR A 52 -13.70 3.32 2.40
C THR A 52 -15.01 2.68 1.93
N MET A 53 -16.15 3.29 2.22
CA MET A 53 -17.46 2.83 1.74
C MET A 53 -17.75 3.18 0.26
N ALA A 54 -16.91 3.99 -0.38
CA ALA A 54 -17.05 4.37 -1.78
C ALA A 54 -16.41 3.36 -2.73
N LEU A 55 -15.46 2.54 -2.26
CA LEU A 55 -14.95 1.41 -3.03
C LEU A 55 -15.92 0.24 -2.94
N ASP A 56 -16.20 -0.39 -4.08
CA ASP A 56 -16.88 -1.68 -4.08
C ASP A 56 -15.99 -2.77 -3.43
N PRO A 57 -16.58 -3.85 -2.88
CA PRO A 57 -15.80 -4.89 -2.21
C PRO A 57 -14.73 -5.56 -3.08
N GLY A 58 -14.94 -5.62 -4.40
CA GLY A 58 -13.95 -6.17 -5.33
C GLY A 58 -12.72 -5.27 -5.42
N THR A 59 -12.93 -3.96 -5.60
CA THR A 59 -11.82 -2.99 -5.65
C THR A 59 -11.09 -2.86 -4.31
N ALA A 60 -11.81 -2.89 -3.20
CA ALA A 60 -11.20 -2.90 -1.87
C ALA A 60 -10.28 -4.13 -1.69
N LYS A 61 -10.73 -5.31 -2.11
CA LYS A 61 -9.91 -6.53 -2.10
C LYS A 61 -8.67 -6.42 -2.99
N GLU A 62 -8.79 -5.80 -4.17
CA GLU A 62 -7.63 -5.55 -5.03
C GLU A 62 -6.59 -4.64 -4.35
N PHE A 63 -7.01 -3.65 -3.56
CA PHE A 63 -6.11 -2.83 -2.76
C PHE A 63 -5.47 -3.61 -1.60
N GLU A 64 -6.22 -4.47 -0.91
CA GLU A 64 -5.67 -5.38 0.11
C GLU A 64 -4.59 -6.29 -0.49
N GLU A 65 -4.85 -6.88 -1.66
CA GLU A 65 -3.87 -7.70 -2.38
C GLU A 65 -2.63 -6.88 -2.74
N CYS A 66 -2.79 -5.62 -3.18
CA CYS A 66 -1.65 -4.76 -3.48
C CYS A 66 -0.84 -4.40 -2.22
N PHE A 67 -1.48 -4.17 -1.07
CA PHE A 67 -0.79 -4.01 0.22
C PHE A 67 -0.03 -5.28 0.61
N GLU A 68 -0.60 -6.47 0.44
CA GLU A 68 0.10 -7.73 0.70
C GLU A 68 1.33 -7.91 -0.21
N LEU A 69 1.24 -7.48 -1.48
CA LEU A 69 2.38 -7.51 -2.39
C LEU A 69 3.46 -6.50 -2.00
N PHE A 70 3.08 -5.33 -1.49
CA PHE A 70 3.98 -4.23 -1.16
C PHE A 70 4.64 -4.37 0.23
N LEU A 71 3.87 -4.73 1.26
CA LEU A 71 4.33 -4.85 2.65
C LEU A 71 4.63 -6.29 3.06
N GLY A 72 4.23 -7.27 2.26
CA GLY A 72 4.30 -8.67 2.61
C GLY A 72 2.98 -9.20 3.18
N LYS A 73 2.60 -10.40 2.76
CA LYS A 73 1.39 -11.07 3.25
C LYS A 73 1.58 -11.51 4.69
N GLN A 74 0.60 -11.23 5.55
CA GLN A 74 0.54 -11.78 6.90
C GLN A 74 -0.05 -13.20 6.86
N VAL A 75 0.68 -14.17 7.42
CA VAL A 75 0.21 -15.54 7.61
C VAL A 75 -0.05 -15.79 9.09
N TRP A 76 -1.28 -16.18 9.41
CA TRP A 76 -1.74 -16.32 10.79
C TRP A 76 -1.26 -17.62 11.39
N THR A 77 -0.83 -17.59 12.65
CA THR A 77 -0.40 -18.79 13.37
C THR A 77 -1.01 -18.89 14.76
N ASP A 78 -1.14 -20.12 15.27
CA ASP A 78 -1.38 -20.35 16.69
C ASP A 78 -0.11 -20.04 17.52
N ASP A 79 -0.21 -20.20 18.84
CA ASP A 79 0.91 -20.00 19.77
C ASP A 79 2.07 -21.00 19.56
N GLU A 80 1.79 -22.14 18.91
CA GLU A 80 2.78 -23.15 18.55
C GLU A 80 3.43 -22.85 17.18
N GLY A 81 2.91 -21.89 16.40
CA GLY A 81 3.42 -21.55 15.06
C GLY A 81 2.81 -22.37 13.91
N HIS A 82 1.71 -23.08 14.15
CA HIS A 82 0.96 -23.75 13.07
C HIS A 82 0.10 -22.76 12.31
N LEU A 83 -0.01 -22.96 10.99
CA LEU A 83 -0.79 -22.12 10.12
C LEU A 83 -2.29 -22.17 10.48
N LEU A 84 -2.88 -20.99 10.57
CA LEU A 84 -4.32 -20.80 10.70
C LEU A 84 -4.91 -20.38 9.36
N ASP A 85 -6.14 -20.80 9.11
CA ASP A 85 -6.93 -20.29 8.01
C ASP A 85 -7.21 -18.79 8.20
N ALA A 86 -7.09 -18.02 7.12
CA ALA A 86 -7.16 -16.57 7.21
C ALA A 86 -8.57 -16.04 7.55
N ALA A 87 -9.63 -16.75 7.16
CA ALA A 87 -11.00 -16.32 7.39
C ALA A 87 -11.53 -16.76 8.76
N THR A 88 -11.27 -18.02 9.12
CA THR A 88 -11.83 -18.65 10.33
C THR A 88 -10.90 -18.55 11.54
N LYS A 89 -9.60 -18.33 11.30
CA LYS A 89 -8.53 -18.41 12.32
C LYS A 89 -8.44 -19.79 13.00
N GLU A 90 -9.01 -20.82 12.41
CA GLU A 90 -8.84 -22.19 12.86
C GLU A 90 -7.57 -22.82 12.27
N PRO A 91 -6.92 -23.77 12.97
CA PRO A 91 -5.78 -24.48 12.42
C PRO A 91 -6.11 -25.18 11.10
N VAL A 92 -5.30 -24.95 10.07
CA VAL A 92 -5.42 -25.67 8.80
C VAL A 92 -5.17 -27.17 9.04
N ARG A 93 -5.88 -28.02 8.30
CA ARG A 93 -5.70 -29.48 8.34
C ARG A 93 -5.12 -29.98 7.02
N PRO A 94 -4.00 -30.74 7.03
CA PRO A 94 -3.20 -31.12 8.20
C PRO A 94 -2.48 -29.92 8.84
N LYS A 95 -2.20 -30.02 10.15
CA LYS A 95 -1.41 -28.99 10.84
C LYS A 95 -0.02 -28.90 10.19
N VAL A 96 0.38 -27.69 9.84
CA VAL A 96 1.68 -27.41 9.23
C VAL A 96 2.30 -26.20 9.92
N LYS A 97 3.61 -26.24 10.20
CA LYS A 97 4.33 -25.08 10.72
C LYS A 97 4.47 -24.05 9.61
N ALA A 98 4.04 -22.81 9.87
CA ALA A 98 4.17 -21.73 8.89
C ALA A 98 5.65 -21.45 8.56
N ALA A 99 6.54 -21.60 9.55
CA ALA A 99 7.99 -21.42 9.36
C ALA A 99 8.61 -22.46 8.42
N GLU A 100 8.08 -23.68 8.37
CA GLU A 100 8.56 -24.73 7.45
C GLU A 100 7.96 -24.54 6.06
N LEU A 101 6.66 -24.24 5.98
CA LEU A 101 5.95 -24.05 4.72
C LEU A 101 6.47 -22.83 3.92
N TYR A 102 6.90 -21.77 4.62
CA TYR A 102 7.33 -20.51 4.02
C TYR A 102 8.80 -20.17 4.29
N ALA A 103 9.65 -21.16 4.59
CA ALA A 103 11.01 -20.95 5.09
C ALA A 103 11.84 -19.94 4.28
N ASP A 104 11.78 -19.98 2.95
CA ASP A 104 12.50 -19.12 2.01
C ASP A 104 11.79 -17.78 1.74
N ARG A 105 10.51 -17.69 2.12
CA ARG A 105 9.59 -16.59 1.85
C ARG A 105 9.28 -15.74 3.07
N LEU A 106 9.81 -16.04 4.24
CA LEU A 106 9.65 -15.16 5.43
C LEU A 106 10.60 -13.97 5.34
N ASP A 107 10.11 -12.78 5.71
CA ASP A 107 10.93 -11.56 5.80
C ASP A 107 11.67 -11.44 7.15
N GLY A 108 11.32 -12.31 8.12
CA GLY A 108 11.85 -12.30 9.48
C GLY A 108 11.02 -11.49 10.48
N SER A 109 10.01 -10.75 10.00
CA SER A 109 9.09 -9.97 10.82
C SER A 109 7.93 -10.84 11.34
N SER A 110 7.43 -10.50 12.52
CA SER A 110 6.27 -11.14 13.14
C SER A 110 5.55 -10.18 14.05
N GLY A 111 4.29 -10.49 14.40
CA GLY A 111 3.52 -9.64 15.28
C GLY A 111 2.26 -10.31 15.82
N ARG A 112 1.43 -9.49 16.47
CA ARG A 112 0.10 -9.88 16.91
C ARG A 112 -0.92 -8.87 16.43
N SER A 113 -2.09 -9.36 15.99
CA SER A 113 -3.23 -8.52 15.64
C SER A 113 -4.52 -9.27 15.98
N ASN A 114 -5.48 -8.55 16.58
CA ASN A 114 -6.75 -9.12 17.04
C ASN A 114 -6.60 -10.40 17.88
N GLY A 115 -5.55 -10.47 18.71
CA GLY A 115 -5.24 -11.61 19.57
C GLY A 115 -4.42 -12.74 18.92
N TYR A 116 -4.37 -12.81 17.59
CA TYR A 116 -3.68 -13.85 16.83
C TYR A 116 -2.23 -13.47 16.52
N ARG A 117 -1.34 -14.47 16.47
CA ARG A 117 0.04 -14.27 15.98
C ARG A 117 0.04 -14.32 14.46
N TYR A 118 0.99 -13.61 13.86
CA TYR A 118 1.28 -13.74 12.44
C TYR A 118 2.78 -13.66 12.17
N LEU A 119 3.19 -14.29 11.07
CA LEU A 119 4.47 -14.07 10.41
C LEU A 119 4.24 -13.24 9.15
N VAL A 120 5.24 -12.50 8.71
CA VAL A 120 5.17 -11.72 7.46
C VAL A 120 5.99 -12.42 6.38
N LEU A 121 5.41 -12.53 5.19
CA LEU A 121 6.11 -13.02 4.01
C LEU A 121 6.87 -11.86 3.35
N LYS A 122 7.98 -12.15 2.68
CA LYS A 122 8.71 -11.21 1.84
C LYS A 122 7.75 -10.52 0.85
N PRO A 123 7.86 -9.19 0.72
CA PRO A 123 7.17 -8.45 -0.34
C PRO A 123 7.44 -9.04 -1.73
N GLN A 124 6.46 -8.91 -2.60
CA GLN A 124 6.53 -9.38 -3.98
C GLN A 124 6.58 -8.18 -4.92
N CYS A 125 7.68 -7.46 -4.86
CA CYS A 125 7.81 -6.14 -5.48
C CYS A 125 7.61 -6.13 -6.99
N ASP A 126 8.04 -7.17 -7.71
CA ASP A 126 7.79 -7.28 -9.15
C ASP A 126 6.31 -7.49 -9.47
N ALA A 127 5.59 -8.24 -8.64
CA ALA A 127 4.15 -8.42 -8.80
C ALA A 127 3.40 -7.13 -8.46
N PHE A 128 3.82 -6.42 -7.41
CA PHE A 128 3.31 -5.09 -7.09
C PHE A 128 3.55 -4.11 -8.25
N ARG A 129 4.75 -4.08 -8.83
CA ARG A 129 5.10 -3.23 -9.98
C ARG A 129 4.18 -3.47 -11.18
N ARG A 130 3.92 -4.74 -11.50
CA ARG A 130 2.98 -5.13 -12.56
C ARG A 130 1.56 -4.66 -12.25
N ARG A 131 1.11 -4.74 -10.99
CA ARG A 131 -0.21 -4.22 -10.61
C ARG A 131 -0.30 -2.70 -10.62
N ALA A 132 0.72 -2.00 -10.14
CA ALA A 132 0.81 -0.55 -10.23
C ALA A 132 0.67 -0.08 -11.69
N THR A 133 1.37 -0.71 -12.63
CA THR A 133 1.28 -0.38 -14.06
C THR A 133 -0.10 -0.68 -14.67
N ALA A 134 -0.80 -1.70 -14.16
CA ALA A 134 -2.14 -2.05 -14.63
C ALA A 134 -3.23 -1.11 -14.07
N ILE A 135 -3.03 -0.55 -12.88
CA ILE A 135 -4.00 0.30 -12.17
C ILE A 135 -3.76 1.79 -12.43
N VAL A 136 -2.51 2.23 -12.46
CA VAL A 136 -2.09 3.62 -12.65
C VAL A 136 -1.48 3.75 -14.04
N THR A 137 -2.19 4.43 -14.95
CA THR A 137 -1.78 4.62 -16.35
C THR A 137 -0.76 5.74 -16.49
N SER A 138 -0.82 6.75 -15.63
CA SER A 138 0.18 7.80 -15.56
C SER A 138 0.36 8.32 -14.14
N PHE A 139 1.59 8.70 -13.82
CA PHE A 139 1.91 9.41 -12.60
C PHE A 139 2.96 10.48 -12.90
N ALA A 140 2.61 11.73 -12.63
CA ALA A 140 3.48 12.88 -12.84
C ALA A 140 3.73 13.58 -11.51
N ILE A 141 4.96 14.06 -11.32
CA ILE A 141 5.34 14.90 -10.19
C ILE A 141 6.15 16.09 -10.70
N GLU A 142 5.74 17.29 -10.29
CA GLU A 142 6.41 18.55 -10.54
C GLU A 142 6.88 19.17 -9.23
N ASN A 143 8.20 19.31 -9.06
CA ASN A 143 8.76 19.89 -7.85
C ASN A 143 8.40 21.37 -7.75
N GLY A 144 7.90 21.76 -6.58
CA GLY A 144 7.68 23.16 -6.24
C GLY A 144 8.99 23.90 -5.93
N PRO A 145 8.93 25.25 -5.86
CA PRO A 145 10.06 26.06 -5.46
C PRO A 145 10.59 25.63 -4.08
N GLY A 146 11.91 25.45 -3.97
CA GLY A 146 12.56 25.05 -2.71
C GLY A 146 12.65 23.54 -2.46
N GLY A 147 12.03 22.70 -3.31
CA GLY A 147 12.22 21.25 -3.28
C GLY A 147 11.55 20.50 -2.10
N GLU A 148 10.87 21.21 -1.20
CA GLU A 148 10.14 20.61 -0.08
C GLU A 148 8.70 20.20 -0.44
N LYS A 149 8.19 20.73 -1.54
CA LYS A 149 6.84 20.46 -2.05
C LYS A 149 6.92 19.94 -3.47
N ALA A 150 5.94 19.13 -3.85
CA ALA A 150 5.71 18.80 -5.25
C ALA A 150 4.22 18.65 -5.54
N HIS A 151 3.81 19.11 -6.72
CA HIS A 151 2.49 18.81 -7.26
C HIS A 151 2.54 17.45 -7.92
N PHE A 152 1.46 16.68 -7.82
CA PHE A 152 1.34 15.41 -8.50
C PHE A 152 0.00 15.26 -9.19
N THR A 153 0.01 14.41 -10.21
CA THR A 153 -1.18 13.92 -10.90
C THR A 153 -1.07 12.40 -10.98
N VAL A 154 -2.08 11.69 -10.46
CA VAL A 154 -2.27 10.25 -10.66
C VAL A 154 -3.45 10.05 -11.61
N GLU A 155 -3.26 9.27 -12.66
CA GLU A 155 -4.35 8.80 -13.52
C GLU A 155 -4.51 7.29 -13.38
N ALA A 156 -5.70 6.86 -13.01
CA ALA A 156 -6.05 5.45 -12.93
C ALA A 156 -6.59 4.91 -14.27
N ALA A 157 -6.44 3.61 -14.48
CA ALA A 157 -7.00 2.90 -15.63
C ALA A 157 -8.53 2.83 -15.60
N ASP A 158 -9.12 2.88 -14.40
CA ASP A 158 -10.56 2.78 -14.18
C ASP A 158 -10.96 3.70 -13.01
N PRO A 159 -12.08 4.44 -13.11
CA PRO A 159 -12.53 5.34 -12.05
C PRO A 159 -12.79 4.66 -10.71
N LYS A 160 -13.03 3.33 -10.70
CA LYS A 160 -13.24 2.58 -9.46
C LYS A 160 -12.06 2.70 -8.49
N TYR A 161 -10.83 2.79 -9.00
CA TYR A 161 -9.61 2.87 -8.16
C TYR A 161 -9.40 4.24 -7.52
N VAL A 162 -10.15 5.25 -7.94
CA VAL A 162 -10.09 6.60 -7.37
C VAL A 162 -11.42 7.02 -6.75
N ALA A 163 -12.42 6.13 -6.68
CA ALA A 163 -13.77 6.49 -6.24
C ALA A 163 -13.80 7.03 -4.79
N HIS A 164 -12.87 6.60 -3.93
CA HIS A 164 -12.72 7.12 -2.57
C HIS A 164 -12.06 8.50 -2.48
N MET A 165 -11.57 9.04 -3.60
CA MET A 165 -10.91 10.35 -3.72
C MET A 165 -11.86 11.45 -4.22
N ASP A 166 -13.17 11.29 -4.04
CA ASP A 166 -14.20 12.22 -4.56
C ASP A 166 -14.17 13.62 -3.90
N LYS A 167 -13.53 13.74 -2.74
CA LYS A 167 -13.40 14.99 -1.97
C LYS A 167 -11.93 15.31 -1.71
N HIS A 168 -11.66 16.52 -1.24
CA HIS A 168 -10.33 16.89 -0.77
C HIS A 168 -9.94 16.04 0.44
N LEU A 169 -8.77 15.42 0.39
CA LEU A 169 -8.24 14.61 1.47
C LEU A 169 -6.92 15.17 1.97
N PHE A 170 -6.66 14.99 3.25
CA PHE A 170 -5.37 15.27 3.87
C PHE A 170 -4.94 14.05 4.68
N PHE A 171 -3.79 13.49 4.36
CA PHE A 171 -3.27 12.29 5.01
C PHE A 171 -1.74 12.24 5.02
N GLN A 172 -1.18 11.29 5.75
CA GLN A 172 0.27 11.07 5.78
C GLN A 172 0.63 9.75 5.11
N THR A 173 1.73 9.73 4.38
CA THR A 173 2.29 8.51 3.79
C THR A 173 3.79 8.43 4.08
N ALA A 174 4.33 7.21 4.06
CA ALA A 174 5.74 6.96 4.18
C ALA A 174 6.22 6.17 2.96
N PHE A 175 7.29 6.64 2.31
CA PHE A 175 7.92 5.93 1.20
C PHE A 175 9.39 5.71 1.49
N THR A 176 9.86 4.47 1.34
CA THR A 176 11.25 4.08 1.57
C THR A 176 12.17 4.32 0.38
N GLY A 177 11.64 4.77 -0.76
CA GLY A 177 12.40 4.98 -2.00
C GLY A 177 12.66 3.68 -2.75
N ASP A 178 12.87 2.60 -2.00
CA ASP A 178 13.03 1.25 -2.49
C ASP A 178 11.79 0.43 -2.17
N LEU A 179 11.23 -0.20 -3.21
CA LEU A 179 10.44 -1.40 -3.02
C LEU A 179 11.30 -2.42 -2.27
N PRO A 180 10.84 -3.04 -1.16
CA PRO A 180 11.66 -3.99 -0.41
C PRO A 180 12.23 -5.07 -1.34
N GLY A 181 13.56 -5.15 -1.47
CA GLY A 181 14.22 -6.13 -2.34
C GLY A 181 14.01 -7.57 -1.87
#